data_AF-A0A1Y4A6W1-F1
#
_entry.id   AF-A0A1Y4A6W1-F1
#
_cell.length_a   1.000
_cell.length_b   1.000
_cell.length_c   1.000
_cell.angle_alpha   90.00
_cell.angle_beta   90.00
_cell.angle_gamma   90.00
#
_symmetry.space_group_name_H-M   'P 1'
#
loop_
_entity.id
_entity.type
_entity.pdbx_description
1 polymer ?
#
loop_
_entity_poly.entity_id
_entity_poly.type
_entity_poly.pdbx_seq_one_letter_code
_entity_poly.pdbx_strand_id
1 'polypeptide(L)'
;MENAIKAYDTYRNLLYAEGGLPENVRHDLNIDDLCERVDYTSSGIGRQYLYHLLCTDKVSEIRDYELLIERFQTDEALRKQLTDTLIKLNKPASYTVVDILAEEGHAYSRRYLLLLQVCRWLPLLFLSLTLLTDAPAIPFVLFVLSYVGNAYLHFKQKSVLSCYYFSIPQLYRLMQTACRLSRIDTFTVIDRKIGMCLVDLKGLIGKLRSFRLGIALQSESALLIFLFTELLNVFTLYAAINVAEAIKILRLYGYPDSVVKEAERIKNQSLCQ
;
A
#
# COMPACT_ATOMS: atom_id res chain seq x y z
N MET A 1 6.93 16.28 14.31
CA MET A 1 6.05 15.18 14.79
C MET A 1 4.59 15.55 14.62
N GLU A 2 4.20 16.78 14.93
CA GLU A 2 2.83 17.31 14.75
C GLU A 2 2.24 17.11 13.34
N ASN A 3 2.99 17.50 12.29
CA ASN A 3 2.56 17.34 10.90
C ASN A 3 2.30 15.87 10.50
N ALA A 4 2.98 14.92 11.15
CA ALA A 4 2.83 13.50 10.86
C ALA A 4 1.50 12.94 11.39
N ILE A 5 0.99 13.50 12.49
CA ILE A 5 -0.30 13.12 13.09
C ILE A 5 -1.46 13.70 12.27
N LYS A 6 -1.30 14.94 11.80
CA LYS A 6 -2.30 15.66 10.98
C LYS A 6 -2.41 15.12 9.55
N ALA A 7 -1.39 14.41 9.06
CA ALA A 7 -1.29 13.95 7.67
C ALA A 7 -2.55 13.23 7.14
N TYR A 8 -3.13 12.32 7.93
CA TYR A 8 -4.32 11.57 7.50
C TYR A 8 -5.57 12.46 7.37
N ASP A 9 -5.74 13.42 8.29
CA ASP A 9 -6.83 14.39 8.23
C ASP A 9 -6.70 15.29 6.99
N THR A 10 -5.50 15.81 6.73
CA THR A 10 -5.20 16.58 5.51
C THR A 10 -5.51 15.77 4.25
N TYR A 11 -5.09 14.50 4.19
CA TYR A 11 -5.38 13.59 3.08
C TYR A 11 -6.90 13.41 2.86
N ARG A 12 -7.68 13.18 3.93
CA ARG A 12 -9.14 13.01 3.85
C ARG A 12 -9.84 14.28 3.38
N ASN A 13 -9.46 15.44 3.91
CA ASN A 13 -10.02 16.73 3.52
C ASN A 13 -9.75 17.04 2.04
N LEU A 14 -8.56 16.72 1.53
CA LEU A 14 -8.21 16.91 0.12
C LEU A 14 -9.03 16.01 -0.83
N LEU A 15 -9.28 14.75 -0.46
CA LEU A 15 -9.94 13.78 -1.35
C LEU A 15 -11.47 13.80 -1.29
N TYR A 16 -12.03 14.02 -0.11
CA TYR A 16 -13.45 13.82 0.13
C TYR A 16 -14.18 15.11 0.49
N ALA A 17 -13.47 16.23 0.70
CA ALA A 17 -14.02 17.48 1.23
C ALA A 17 -14.99 17.21 2.40
N GLU A 18 -14.66 16.22 3.24
CA GLU A 18 -15.48 15.89 4.39
C GLU A 18 -15.54 17.14 5.26
N GLY A 19 -16.75 17.49 5.71
CA GLY A 19 -17.00 18.66 6.56
C GLY A 19 -16.27 18.51 7.90
N GLY A 20 -14.97 18.78 7.88
CA GLY A 20 -14.15 18.91 9.06
C GLY A 20 -14.40 20.26 9.71
N LEU A 21 -14.14 20.34 11.01
CA LEU A 21 -14.15 21.61 11.73
C LEU A 21 -13.19 22.59 11.02
N PRO A 22 -13.59 23.85 10.80
CA PRO A 22 -12.71 24.84 10.19
C PRO A 22 -11.54 25.15 11.13
N GLU A 23 -10.41 25.57 10.56
CA GLU A 23 -9.13 25.69 11.28
C GLU A 23 -9.21 26.62 12.51
N ASN A 24 -10.02 27.68 12.43
CA ASN A 24 -10.28 28.58 13.54
C ASN A 24 -10.96 27.86 14.72
N VAL A 25 -11.96 27.03 14.46
CA VAL A 25 -12.66 26.27 15.49
C VAL A 25 -11.77 25.18 16.09
N ARG A 26 -10.89 24.56 15.28
CA ARG A 26 -9.90 23.60 15.78
C ARG A 26 -8.92 24.24 16.76
N HIS A 27 -8.50 25.46 16.45
CA HIS A 27 -7.62 26.24 17.32
C HIS A 27 -8.35 26.68 18.60
N ASP A 28 -9.56 27.20 18.49
CA ASP A 28 -10.38 27.66 19.63
C ASP A 28 -10.72 26.52 20.60
N LEU A 29 -11.01 25.32 20.08
CA LEU A 29 -11.26 24.12 20.88
C LEU A 29 -9.98 23.44 21.37
N ASN A 30 -8.81 23.89 20.90
CA ASN A 30 -7.51 23.32 21.21
C ASN A 30 -7.47 21.79 21.02
N ILE A 31 -7.82 21.35 19.80
CA ILE A 31 -7.94 19.93 19.44
C ILE A 31 -6.60 19.19 19.59
N ASP A 32 -5.47 19.89 19.43
CA ASP A 32 -4.14 19.30 19.59
C ASP A 32 -3.91 18.85 21.04
N ASP A 33 -4.17 19.71 22.04
CA ASP A 33 -4.06 19.35 23.47
C ASP A 33 -5.11 18.31 23.88
N LEU A 34 -6.32 18.39 23.33
CA LEU A 34 -7.36 17.39 23.56
C LEU A 34 -6.91 16.01 23.07
N CYS A 35 -6.32 15.96 21.87
CA CYS A 35 -5.80 14.72 21.30
C CYS A 35 -4.71 14.13 22.21
N GLU A 36 -3.81 14.94 22.76
CA GLU A 36 -2.77 14.43 23.68
C GLU A 36 -3.33 13.85 24.97
N ARG A 37 -4.43 14.41 25.50
CA ARG A 37 -5.08 13.90 26.73
C ARG A 37 -5.92 12.64 26.50
N VAL A 38 -6.51 12.51 25.31
CA VAL A 38 -7.41 11.39 24.98
C VAL A 38 -6.66 10.23 24.29
N ASP A 39 -5.43 10.46 23.81
CA ASP A 39 -4.62 9.45 23.13
C ASP A 39 -4.15 8.33 24.08
N TYR A 40 -4.92 7.26 24.11
CA TYR A 40 -4.53 5.96 24.66
C TYR A 40 -4.26 4.93 23.55
N THR A 41 -3.96 5.39 22.32
CA THR A 41 -3.78 4.49 21.18
C THR A 41 -2.44 3.77 21.26
N SER A 42 -2.42 2.48 20.92
CA SER A 42 -1.19 1.68 20.91
C SER A 42 -0.44 1.73 19.57
N SER A 43 -0.85 2.58 18.62
CA SER A 43 -0.24 2.65 17.29
C SER A 43 -0.31 4.06 16.71
N GLY A 44 0.74 4.49 16.01
CA GLY A 44 0.78 5.83 15.39
C GLY A 44 -0.32 6.03 14.32
N ILE A 45 -0.70 4.99 13.59
CA ILE A 45 -1.81 5.04 12.63
C ILE A 45 -3.15 5.20 13.35
N GLY A 46 -3.32 4.57 14.51
CA GLY A 46 -4.48 4.78 15.38
C GLY A 46 -4.57 6.22 15.88
N ARG A 47 -3.43 6.83 16.23
CA ARG A 47 -3.36 8.25 16.61
C ARG A 47 -3.75 9.19 15.46
N GLN A 48 -3.30 8.92 14.23
CA GLN A 48 -3.74 9.67 13.04
C GLN A 48 -5.25 9.59 12.83
N TYR A 49 -5.81 8.39 13.00
CA TYR A 49 -7.25 8.19 12.87
C TYR A 49 -8.04 8.87 13.99
N LEU A 50 -7.56 8.81 15.24
CA LEU A 50 -8.14 9.51 16.38
C LEU A 50 -8.18 11.01 16.14
N TYR A 51 -7.08 11.60 15.67
CA TYR A 51 -7.02 13.02 15.36
C TYR A 51 -8.08 13.42 14.32
N HIS A 52 -8.19 12.65 13.23
CA HIS A 52 -9.21 12.87 12.22
C HIS A 52 -10.64 12.74 12.77
N LEU A 53 -10.88 11.77 13.67
CA LEU A 53 -12.18 11.61 14.33
C LEU A 53 -12.54 12.83 15.18
N LEU A 54 -11.59 13.39 15.93
CA LEU A 54 -11.79 14.62 16.72
C LEU A 54 -12.07 15.85 15.84
N CYS A 55 -11.52 15.86 14.63
CA CYS A 55 -11.67 16.95 13.66
C CYS A 55 -12.93 16.84 12.79
N THR A 56 -13.66 15.72 12.84
CA THR A 56 -14.81 15.46 11.97
C THR A 56 -16.10 16.00 12.60
N ASP A 57 -16.84 16.82 11.85
CA ASP A 57 -18.15 17.36 12.27
C ASP A 57 -19.29 16.41 11.85
N LYS A 58 -19.26 15.18 12.36
CA LYS A 58 -20.33 14.19 12.13
C LYS A 58 -20.84 13.65 13.46
N VAL A 59 -22.14 13.36 13.50
CA VAL A 59 -22.75 12.63 14.63
C VAL A 59 -22.05 11.28 14.73
N SER A 60 -21.47 11.03 15.89
CA SER A 60 -20.60 9.88 16.09
C SER A 60 -21.42 8.58 16.07
N GLU A 61 -20.96 7.60 15.30
CA GLU A 61 -21.53 6.24 15.23
C GLU A 61 -21.20 5.41 16.48
N ILE A 62 -20.97 6.06 17.63
CA ILE A 62 -20.48 5.41 18.87
C ILE A 62 -21.44 4.30 19.32
N ARG A 63 -22.74 4.46 19.09
CA ARG A 63 -23.75 3.44 19.41
C ARG A 63 -23.47 2.11 18.73
N ASP A 64 -22.91 2.11 17.53
CA ASP A 64 -22.59 0.89 16.80
C ASP A 64 -21.35 0.17 17.38
N TYR A 65 -20.56 0.89 18.19
CA TYR A 65 -19.35 0.38 18.85
C TYR A 65 -19.52 0.14 20.36
N GLU A 66 -20.66 0.44 20.97
CA GLU A 66 -20.90 0.26 22.42
C GLU A 66 -20.64 -1.18 22.88
N LEU A 67 -21.14 -2.17 22.13
CA LEU A 67 -20.93 -3.60 22.42
C LEU A 67 -19.45 -3.99 22.37
N LEU A 68 -18.67 -3.37 21.48
CA LEU A 68 -17.24 -3.61 21.38
C LEU A 68 -16.48 -2.96 22.54
N ILE A 69 -16.89 -1.77 22.96
CA ILE A 69 -16.32 -1.08 24.12
C ILE A 69 -16.56 -1.91 25.39
N GLU A 70 -17.78 -2.39 25.62
CA GLU A 70 -18.11 -3.25 26.77
C GLU A 70 -17.28 -4.54 26.75
N ARG A 71 -17.10 -5.14 25.57
CA ARG A 71 -16.26 -6.33 25.42
C ARG A 71 -14.79 -6.06 25.74
N PHE A 72 -14.26 -4.90 25.34
CA PHE A 72 -12.88 -4.50 25.66
C PHE A 72 -12.68 -4.13 27.14
N GLN A 73 -13.74 -3.71 27.83
CA GLN A 73 -13.72 -3.45 29.26
C GLN A 73 -13.70 -4.76 30.07
N THR A 74 -14.47 -5.76 29.64
CA THR A 74 -14.64 -7.04 30.35
C THR A 74 -13.55 -8.07 30.04
N ASP A 75 -13.03 -8.10 28.82
CA ASP A 75 -12.07 -9.11 28.35
C ASP A 75 -10.63 -8.59 28.34
N GLU A 76 -9.94 -8.74 29.46
CA GLU A 76 -8.55 -8.29 29.62
C GLU A 76 -7.56 -9.07 28.72
N ALA A 77 -7.81 -10.36 28.48
CA ALA A 77 -6.95 -11.18 27.63
C ALA A 77 -7.00 -10.68 26.18
N LEU A 78 -8.20 -10.38 25.68
CA LEU A 78 -8.40 -9.82 24.35
C LEU A 78 -7.76 -8.42 24.23
N ARG A 79 -7.92 -7.56 25.25
CA ARG A 79 -7.26 -6.24 25.28
C ARG A 79 -5.75 -6.36 25.17
N LYS A 80 -5.14 -7.25 25.96
CA LYS A 80 -3.69 -7.49 25.93
C LYS A 80 -3.23 -7.99 24.56
N GLN A 81 -3.96 -8.93 23.97
CA GLN A 81 -3.67 -9.46 22.63
C GLN A 81 -3.72 -8.36 21.55
N LEU A 82 -4.69 -7.44 21.64
CA LEU A 82 -4.80 -6.29 20.73
C LEU A 82 -3.63 -5.32 20.90
N THR A 83 -3.34 -4.91 22.14
CA THR A 83 -2.21 -4.02 22.46
C THR A 83 -0.89 -4.60 21.95
N ASP A 84 -0.61 -5.87 22.22
CA ASP A 84 0.62 -6.57 21.79
C ASP A 84 0.73 -6.66 20.26
N THR A 85 -0.40 -6.67 19.56
CA THR A 85 -0.43 -6.71 18.10
C THR A 85 -0.27 -5.31 17.51
N LEU A 86 -0.93 -4.31 18.08
CA LEU A 86 -0.94 -2.92 17.60
C LEU A 86 0.36 -2.18 17.93
N ILE A 87 1.02 -2.48 19.05
CA ILE A 87 2.30 -1.83 19.43
C ILE A 87 3.40 -2.04 18.36
N LYS A 88 3.30 -3.12 17.57
CA LYS A 88 4.21 -3.39 16.44
C LYS A 88 4.09 -2.35 15.32
N LEU A 89 2.98 -1.61 15.29
CA LEU A 89 2.72 -0.50 14.37
C LEU A 89 3.07 0.88 14.97
N ASN A 90 3.53 0.97 16.22
CA ASN A 90 3.84 2.23 16.89
C ASN A 90 5.21 2.82 16.53
N LYS A 91 5.73 2.53 15.34
CA LYS A 91 7.03 3.09 14.91
C LYS A 91 6.79 4.48 14.33
N PRO A 92 7.67 5.48 14.56
CA PRO A 92 7.52 6.81 13.97
C PRO A 92 7.50 6.79 12.44
N ALA A 93 8.03 5.73 11.85
CA ALA A 93 7.92 5.49 10.44
C ALA A 93 6.44 5.36 10.00
N SER A 94 5.55 4.75 10.80
CA SER A 94 4.16 4.40 10.43
C SER A 94 3.30 5.53 9.88
N TYR A 95 3.67 6.79 10.17
CA TYR A 95 2.99 7.97 9.66
C TYR A 95 3.16 8.16 8.14
N THR A 96 4.23 7.61 7.54
CA THR A 96 4.55 7.71 6.10
C THR A 96 3.63 6.86 5.20
N VAL A 97 2.72 6.07 5.77
CA VAL A 97 1.71 5.33 4.97
C VAL A 97 0.78 6.30 4.24
N VAL A 98 0.45 7.44 4.86
CA VAL A 98 -0.38 8.48 4.26
C VAL A 98 0.29 9.05 3.01
N ASP A 99 1.61 9.17 2.99
CA ASP A 99 2.33 9.72 1.83
C ASP A 99 2.14 8.83 0.58
N ILE A 100 2.10 7.49 0.72
CA ILE A 100 1.76 6.61 -0.41
C ILE A 100 0.33 6.85 -0.90
N LEU A 101 -0.59 7.10 0.04
CA LEU A 101 -2.00 7.28 -0.26
C LEU A 101 -2.26 8.65 -0.91
N ALA A 102 -1.60 9.70 -0.41
CA ALA A 102 -1.78 11.10 -0.80
C ALA A 102 -1.01 11.49 -2.07
N GLU A 103 0.03 10.75 -2.46
CA GLU A 103 0.87 11.17 -3.58
C GLU A 103 0.19 10.93 -4.95
N GLU A 104 -0.24 12.03 -5.57
CA GLU A 104 -0.86 12.06 -6.89
C GLU A 104 0.14 11.75 -8.04
N GLY A 105 1.44 12.02 -7.83
CA GLY A 105 2.44 12.20 -8.89
C GLY A 105 2.80 11.01 -9.78
N HIS A 106 2.56 9.76 -9.37
CA HIS A 106 3.03 8.59 -10.10
C HIS A 106 1.90 7.67 -10.60
N ALA A 107 0.92 8.26 -11.30
CA ALA A 107 -0.10 7.48 -12.01
C ALA A 107 0.55 6.67 -13.15
N TYR A 108 0.80 5.38 -12.91
CA TYR A 108 1.22 4.48 -13.98
C TYR A 108 0.12 4.41 -15.05
N SER A 109 0.36 5.07 -16.18
CA SER A 109 -0.55 5.00 -17.33
C SER A 109 -0.74 3.55 -17.77
N ARG A 110 -1.96 3.20 -18.22
CA ARG A 110 -2.25 1.88 -18.81
C ARG A 110 -1.27 1.53 -19.92
N ARG A 111 -0.83 2.52 -20.71
CA ARG A 111 0.16 2.34 -21.79
C ARG A 111 1.54 1.96 -21.25
N TYR A 112 1.94 2.55 -20.13
CA TYR A 112 3.22 2.23 -19.49
C TYR A 112 3.21 0.80 -18.90
N LEU A 113 2.11 0.38 -18.27
CA LEU A 113 1.98 -1.00 -17.80
C LEU A 113 1.99 -2.01 -18.95
N LEU A 114 1.32 -1.70 -20.06
CA LEU A 114 1.38 -2.51 -21.29
C LEU A 114 2.80 -2.58 -21.85
N LEU A 115 3.53 -1.46 -21.87
CA LEU A 115 4.94 -1.41 -22.27
C LEU A 115 5.77 -2.37 -21.42
N LEU A 116 5.64 -2.33 -20.08
CA LEU A 116 6.36 -3.26 -19.20
C LEU A 116 5.99 -4.73 -19.46
N GLN A 117 4.71 -5.02 -19.70
CA GLN A 117 4.26 -6.39 -20.00
C GLN A 117 4.81 -6.91 -21.33
N VAL A 118 4.90 -6.07 -22.36
CA VAL A 118 5.52 -6.42 -23.65
C VAL A 118 7.03 -6.61 -23.48
N CYS A 119 7.71 -5.64 -22.86
CA CYS A 119 9.15 -5.69 -22.59
C CYS A 119 9.58 -6.90 -21.75
N ARG A 120 8.72 -7.42 -20.87
CA ARG A 120 8.98 -8.66 -20.11
C ARG A 120 9.27 -9.85 -21.01
N TRP A 121 8.55 -10.00 -22.12
CA TRP A 121 8.64 -11.18 -22.97
C TRP A 121 9.70 -11.04 -24.07
N LEU A 122 10.17 -9.82 -24.35
CA LEU A 122 11.16 -9.56 -25.40
C LEU A 122 12.47 -10.34 -25.22
N PRO A 123 13.13 -10.33 -24.05
CA PRO A 123 14.39 -11.06 -23.86
C PRO A 123 14.21 -12.57 -23.99
N LEU A 124 13.08 -13.12 -23.53
CA LEU A 124 12.75 -14.54 -23.67
C LEU A 124 12.57 -14.93 -25.14
N LEU A 125 11.88 -14.09 -25.92
CA LEU A 125 11.67 -14.31 -27.34
C LEU A 125 13.01 -14.31 -28.08
N PHE A 126 13.85 -13.30 -27.89
CA PHE A 126 15.15 -13.23 -28.58
C PHE A 126 16.12 -14.32 -28.13
N LEU A 127 16.09 -14.71 -26.85
CA LEU A 127 16.85 -15.85 -26.36
C LEU A 127 16.41 -17.15 -27.05
N SER A 128 15.09 -17.38 -27.15
CA SER A 128 14.56 -18.56 -27.83
C SER A 128 14.93 -18.60 -29.31
N LEU A 129 14.88 -17.43 -29.99
CA LEU A 129 15.26 -17.31 -31.39
C LEU A 129 16.77 -17.57 -31.59
N THR A 130 17.61 -17.13 -30.65
CA THR A 130 19.06 -17.40 -30.71
C THR A 130 19.37 -18.89 -30.67
N LEU A 131 18.60 -19.67 -29.90
CA LEU A 131 18.79 -21.13 -29.77
C LEU A 131 18.25 -21.92 -30.97
N LEU A 132 17.29 -21.37 -31.72
CA LEU A 132 16.58 -22.07 -32.80
C LEU A 132 17.16 -21.79 -34.19
N THR A 133 18.04 -20.79 -34.34
CA THR A 133 18.51 -20.31 -35.65
C THR A 133 19.98 -20.68 -35.88
N ASP A 134 20.31 -21.12 -37.10
CA ASP A 134 21.70 -21.47 -37.50
C ASP A 134 22.66 -20.26 -37.54
N ALA A 135 22.12 -19.04 -37.62
CA ALA A 135 22.87 -17.78 -37.58
C ALA A 135 22.56 -16.99 -36.28
N PRO A 136 23.19 -17.33 -35.13
CA PRO A 136 22.82 -16.79 -33.82
C PRO A 136 23.26 -15.34 -33.59
N ALA A 137 24.13 -14.77 -34.44
CA ALA A 137 24.73 -13.45 -34.20
C ALA A 137 23.68 -12.32 -34.12
N ILE A 138 22.72 -12.28 -35.04
CA ILE A 138 21.68 -11.24 -35.10
C ILE A 138 20.71 -11.33 -33.91
N PRO A 139 20.06 -12.49 -33.62
CA PRO A 139 19.17 -12.60 -32.47
C PRO A 139 19.88 -12.42 -31.12
N PHE A 140 21.17 -12.77 -31.03
CA PHE A 140 21.98 -12.51 -29.84
C PHE A 140 22.19 -11.00 -29.60
N VAL A 141 22.48 -10.22 -30.64
CA VAL A 141 22.59 -8.75 -30.50
C VAL A 141 21.25 -8.13 -30.08
N LEU A 142 20.14 -8.59 -30.64
CA LEU A 142 18.79 -8.13 -30.25
C LEU A 142 18.46 -8.52 -28.80
N PHE A 143 18.86 -9.72 -28.37
CA PHE A 143 18.74 -10.16 -26.99
C PHE A 143 19.47 -9.21 -26.04
N VAL A 144 20.75 -8.90 -26.31
CA VAL A 144 21.54 -7.97 -25.49
C VAL A 144 20.88 -6.59 -25.44
N LEU A 145 20.43 -6.06 -26.59
CA LEU A 145 19.77 -4.75 -26.65
C LEU A 145 18.47 -4.72 -25.82
N SER A 146 17.67 -5.78 -25.91
CA SER A 146 16.43 -5.91 -25.13
C SER A 146 16.70 -5.99 -23.63
N TYR A 147 17.77 -6.70 -23.23
CA TYR A 147 18.17 -6.84 -21.84
C TYR A 147 18.65 -5.51 -21.25
N VAL A 148 19.44 -4.74 -22.01
CA VAL A 148 19.86 -3.38 -21.62
C VAL A 148 18.66 -2.44 -21.48
N GLY A 149 17.69 -2.51 -22.42
CA GLY A 149 16.44 -1.76 -22.31
C GLY A 149 15.63 -2.13 -21.05
N ASN A 150 15.53 -3.42 -20.74
CA ASN A 150 14.87 -3.88 -19.52
C ASN A 150 15.62 -3.45 -18.25
N ALA A 151 16.96 -3.43 -18.27
CA ALA A 151 17.76 -2.90 -17.17
C ALA A 151 17.47 -1.42 -16.93
N TYR A 152 17.41 -0.61 -17.99
CA TYR A 152 17.03 0.80 -17.89
C TYR A 152 15.64 0.97 -17.27
N LEU A 153 14.63 0.23 -17.75
CA LEU A 153 13.27 0.26 -17.19
C LEU A 153 13.24 -0.17 -15.73
N HIS A 154 13.98 -1.22 -15.37
CA HIS A 154 14.08 -1.71 -14.00
C HIS A 154 14.69 -0.66 -13.07
N PHE A 155 15.80 -0.03 -13.45
CA PHE A 155 16.45 0.99 -12.62
C PHE A 155 15.64 2.28 -12.53
N LYS A 156 15.00 2.71 -13.62
CA LYS A 156 14.06 3.85 -13.61
C LYS A 156 12.88 3.59 -12.67
N GLN A 157 12.34 2.37 -12.69
CA GLN A 157 11.28 2.01 -11.76
C GLN A 157 11.79 1.94 -10.32
N LYS A 158 12.98 1.38 -10.10
CA LYS A 158 13.61 1.27 -8.78
C LYS A 158 13.93 2.64 -8.18
N SER A 159 14.32 3.63 -8.99
CA SER A 159 14.54 5.00 -8.52
C SER A 159 13.23 5.68 -8.09
N VAL A 160 12.14 5.50 -8.84
CA VAL A 160 10.79 5.97 -8.42
C VAL A 160 10.34 5.27 -7.15
N LEU A 161 10.56 3.96 -7.03
CA LEU A 161 10.23 3.18 -5.84
C LEU A 161 11.09 3.53 -4.62
N SER A 162 12.27 4.11 -4.81
CA SER A 162 13.13 4.51 -3.70
C SER A 162 12.45 5.56 -2.81
N CYS A 163 11.59 6.41 -3.37
CA CYS A 163 10.76 7.36 -2.63
C CYS A 163 9.79 6.64 -1.67
N TYR A 164 9.35 5.43 -2.02
CA TYR A 164 8.41 4.62 -1.23
C TYR A 164 9.09 3.56 -0.34
N TYR A 165 10.42 3.56 -0.31
CA TYR A 165 11.21 2.54 0.38
C TYR A 165 10.87 2.44 1.88
N PHE A 166 10.57 3.56 2.53
CA PHE A 166 10.20 3.59 3.94
C PHE A 166 8.73 3.25 4.18
N SER A 167 7.84 3.62 3.27
CA SER A 167 6.39 3.55 3.46
C SER A 167 5.81 2.17 3.11
N ILE A 168 6.32 1.50 2.06
CA ILE A 168 5.82 0.18 1.63
C ILE A 168 5.94 -0.89 2.72
N PRO A 169 7.08 -1.03 3.43
CA PRO A 169 7.20 -2.01 4.51
C PRO A 169 6.20 -1.76 5.66
N GLN A 170 5.81 -0.51 5.88
CA GLN A 170 4.85 -0.16 6.92
C GLN A 170 3.42 -0.46 6.49
N LEU A 171 3.07 -0.13 5.24
CA LEU A 171 1.80 -0.53 4.65
C LEU A 171 1.62 -2.04 4.68
N TYR A 172 2.68 -2.80 4.35
CA TYR A 172 2.67 -4.25 4.48
C TYR A 172 2.42 -4.70 5.93
N ARG A 173 3.06 -4.07 6.93
CA ARG A 173 2.83 -4.39 8.35
C ARG A 173 1.40 -4.06 8.79
N LEU A 174 0.88 -2.90 8.40
CA LEU A 174 -0.50 -2.48 8.66
C LEU A 174 -1.47 -3.52 8.11
N MET A 175 -1.31 -3.91 6.85
CA MET A 175 -2.19 -4.87 6.19
C MET A 175 -2.08 -6.27 6.84
N GLN A 176 -0.88 -6.70 7.22
CA GLN A 176 -0.69 -7.96 7.92
C GLN A 176 -1.35 -7.95 9.32
N THR A 177 -1.26 -6.83 10.02
CA THR A 177 -1.93 -6.64 11.31
C THR A 177 -3.45 -6.64 11.14
N ALA A 178 -3.98 -5.94 10.15
CA ALA A 178 -5.41 -5.95 9.84
C ALA A 178 -5.93 -7.37 9.53
N CYS A 179 -5.20 -8.16 8.74
CA CYS A 179 -5.53 -9.57 8.49
C CYS A 179 -5.44 -10.47 9.74
N ARG A 180 -4.68 -10.09 10.76
CA ARG A 180 -4.62 -10.82 12.04
C ARG A 180 -5.80 -10.43 12.92
N LEU A 181 -6.13 -9.15 12.97
CA LEU A 181 -7.27 -8.63 13.73
C LEU A 181 -8.60 -9.16 13.17
N SER A 182 -8.76 -9.26 11.85
CA SER A 182 -10.00 -9.77 11.25
C SER A 182 -10.28 -11.26 11.52
N ARG A 183 -9.30 -12.01 12.03
CA ARG A 183 -9.50 -13.40 12.46
C ARG A 183 -10.07 -13.51 13.87
N ILE A 184 -10.13 -12.40 14.60
CA ILE A 184 -10.77 -12.36 15.90
C ILE A 184 -12.27 -12.17 15.64
N ASP A 185 -13.06 -13.15 16.05
CA ASP A 185 -14.49 -13.25 15.73
C ASP A 185 -15.27 -11.98 16.09
N THR A 186 -14.88 -11.30 17.17
CA THR A 186 -15.47 -10.04 17.65
C THR A 186 -15.56 -8.95 16.57
N PHE A 187 -14.58 -8.83 15.67
CA PHE A 187 -14.60 -7.81 14.61
C PHE A 187 -15.44 -8.22 13.39
N THR A 188 -15.63 -9.51 13.17
CA THR A 188 -16.42 -10.02 12.03
C THR A 188 -17.93 -9.85 12.24
N VAL A 189 -18.36 -9.72 13.50
CA VAL A 189 -19.76 -9.49 13.90
C VAL A 189 -20.18 -8.03 13.63
N ILE A 190 -19.26 -7.07 13.77
CA ILE A 190 -19.56 -5.64 13.70
C ILE A 190 -19.53 -5.15 12.25
N ASP A 191 -18.56 -5.61 11.46
CA ASP A 191 -18.55 -5.29 10.04
C ASP A 191 -18.02 -6.45 9.20
N ARG A 192 -18.94 -7.15 8.54
CA ARG A 192 -18.62 -8.22 7.57
C ARG A 192 -17.82 -7.72 6.37
N LYS A 193 -17.91 -6.42 6.03
CA LYS A 193 -17.18 -5.83 4.89
C LYS A 193 -15.68 -5.80 5.14
N ILE A 194 -15.23 -5.64 6.39
CA ILE A 194 -13.80 -5.67 6.75
C ILE A 194 -13.15 -6.99 6.29
N GLY A 195 -13.83 -8.11 6.53
CA GLY A 195 -13.36 -9.43 6.11
C GLY A 195 -13.24 -9.55 4.59
N MET A 196 -14.23 -9.08 3.83
CA MET A 196 -14.23 -9.12 2.36
C MET A 196 -13.12 -8.22 1.78
N CYS A 197 -13.02 -6.97 2.21
CA CYS A 197 -11.99 -6.04 1.76
C CYS A 197 -10.57 -6.59 2.04
N LEU A 198 -10.36 -7.25 3.18
CA LEU A 198 -9.07 -7.87 3.51
C LEU A 198 -8.75 -9.10 2.66
N VAL A 199 -9.76 -9.85 2.21
CA VAL A 199 -9.57 -10.95 1.25
C VAL A 199 -9.16 -10.40 -0.10
N ASP A 200 -9.76 -9.31 -0.56
CA ASP A 200 -9.39 -8.70 -1.84
C ASP A 200 -7.99 -8.09 -1.79
N LEU A 201 -7.59 -7.56 -0.63
CA LEU A 201 -6.27 -7.00 -0.39
C LEU A 201 -5.17 -8.05 -0.17
N LYS A 202 -5.48 -9.35 -0.02
CA LYS A 202 -4.44 -10.41 0.09
C LYS A 202 -3.51 -10.46 -1.12
N GLY A 203 -4.04 -10.24 -2.33
CA GLY A 203 -3.24 -10.17 -3.55
C GLY A 203 -2.19 -9.05 -3.48
N LEU A 204 -2.57 -7.91 -2.91
CA LEU A 204 -1.67 -6.79 -2.66
C LEU A 204 -0.61 -7.13 -1.62
N ILE A 205 -0.97 -7.79 -0.51
CA ILE A 205 -0.01 -8.25 0.52
C ILE A 205 1.08 -9.12 -0.10
N GLY A 206 0.71 -10.03 -1.01
CA GLY A 206 1.65 -10.89 -1.72
C GLY A 206 2.67 -10.08 -2.55
N LYS A 207 2.20 -9.09 -3.30
CA LYS A 207 3.05 -8.20 -4.11
C LYS A 207 3.98 -7.35 -3.24
N LEU A 208 3.47 -6.76 -2.16
CA LEU A 208 4.27 -5.98 -1.20
C LEU A 208 5.29 -6.84 -0.44
N ARG A 209 4.96 -8.13 -0.20
CA ARG A 209 5.89 -9.10 0.41
C ARG A 209 7.12 -9.33 -0.45
N SER A 210 6.92 -9.50 -1.77
CA SER A 210 8.01 -9.67 -2.73
C SER A 210 8.95 -8.47 -2.72
N PHE A 211 8.40 -7.26 -2.65
CA PHE A 211 9.20 -6.03 -2.55
C PHE A 211 10.00 -5.96 -1.25
N ARG A 212 9.36 -6.25 -0.11
CA ARG A 212 10.05 -6.28 1.19
C ARG A 212 11.18 -7.31 1.25
N LEU A 213 11.00 -8.47 0.62
CA LEU A 213 12.05 -9.49 0.51
C LEU A 213 13.23 -8.98 -0.33
N GLY A 214 12.96 -8.28 -1.44
CA GLY A 214 14.00 -7.62 -2.23
C GLY A 214 14.83 -6.64 -1.40
N ILE A 215 14.17 -5.83 -0.54
CA ILE A 215 14.85 -4.93 0.39
C ILE A 215 15.67 -5.70 1.44
N ALA A 216 15.11 -6.76 2.03
CA ALA A 216 15.79 -7.52 3.08
C ALA A 216 17.06 -8.23 2.59
N LEU A 217 17.08 -8.65 1.32
CA LEU A 217 18.24 -9.28 0.68
C LEU A 217 19.40 -8.30 0.42
N GLN A 218 19.18 -6.99 0.54
CA GLN A 218 20.22 -5.98 0.36
C GLN A 218 21.24 -5.94 1.51
N SER A 219 21.04 -6.72 2.58
CA SER A 219 22.01 -6.85 3.67
C SER A 219 23.33 -7.49 3.21
N GLU A 220 24.44 -7.06 3.78
CA GLU A 220 25.82 -7.48 3.43
C GLU A 220 26.03 -9.00 3.40
N SER A 221 25.27 -9.77 4.19
CA SER A 221 25.35 -11.24 4.27
C SER A 221 24.72 -12.00 3.10
N ALA A 222 23.98 -11.34 2.21
CA ALA A 222 23.21 -11.99 1.13
C ALA A 222 23.55 -11.48 -0.29
N LEU A 223 24.72 -10.85 -0.48
CA LEU A 223 25.09 -10.16 -1.71
C LEU A 223 24.99 -11.02 -2.98
N LEU A 224 25.43 -12.28 -2.95
CA LEU A 224 25.35 -13.18 -4.12
C LEU A 224 23.90 -13.50 -4.50
N ILE A 225 23.06 -13.78 -3.51
CA ILE A 225 21.62 -14.04 -3.72
C ILE A 225 20.96 -12.77 -4.24
N PHE A 226 21.28 -11.61 -3.67
CA PHE A 226 20.79 -10.32 -4.13
C PHE A 226 21.13 -10.07 -5.60
N LEU A 227 22.40 -10.22 -5.99
CA LEU A 227 22.85 -10.03 -7.38
C LEU A 227 22.12 -10.98 -8.34
N PHE A 228 21.99 -12.26 -7.96
CA PHE A 228 21.24 -13.23 -8.76
C PHE A 228 19.75 -12.86 -8.90
N THR A 229 19.10 -12.46 -7.80
CA THR A 229 17.70 -12.02 -7.84
C THR A 229 17.50 -10.72 -8.61
N GLU A 230 18.45 -9.79 -8.57
CA GLU A 230 18.44 -8.57 -9.37
C GLU A 230 18.59 -8.87 -10.86
N LEU A 231 19.47 -9.78 -11.25
CA LEU A 231 19.59 -10.24 -12.65
C LEU A 231 18.26 -10.83 -13.14
N LEU A 232 17.61 -11.68 -12.34
CA LEU A 232 16.30 -12.24 -12.67
C LEU A 232 15.22 -11.16 -12.74
N ASN A 233 15.24 -10.18 -11.83
CA ASN A 233 14.28 -9.07 -11.82
C ASN A 233 14.45 -8.14 -13.01
N VAL A 234 15.70 -7.88 -13.45
CA VAL A 234 16.01 -7.13 -14.67
C VAL A 234 15.51 -7.91 -15.89
N PHE A 235 15.82 -9.20 -15.95
CA PHE A 235 15.42 -10.05 -17.07
C PHE A 235 13.89 -10.11 -17.23
N THR A 236 13.17 -10.36 -16.12
CA THR A 236 11.71 -10.59 -16.13
C THR A 236 10.87 -9.34 -15.90
N LEU A 237 11.47 -8.22 -15.48
CA LEU A 237 10.76 -7.04 -14.97
C LEU A 237 9.72 -7.36 -13.86
N TYR A 238 9.88 -8.52 -13.19
CA TYR A 238 8.85 -9.07 -12.31
C TYR A 238 8.56 -8.17 -11.10
N ALA A 239 9.59 -7.72 -10.40
CA ALA A 239 9.45 -6.81 -9.27
C ALA A 239 8.83 -5.46 -9.69
N ALA A 240 9.27 -4.92 -10.82
CA ALA A 240 8.77 -3.64 -11.37
C ALA A 240 7.27 -3.69 -11.66
N ILE A 241 6.79 -4.74 -12.35
CA ILE A 241 5.38 -4.93 -12.69
C ILE A 241 4.54 -5.13 -11.43
N ASN A 242 4.97 -6.01 -10.52
CA ASN A 242 4.21 -6.31 -9.31
C ASN A 242 4.02 -5.08 -8.43
N VAL A 243 5.04 -4.22 -8.30
CA VAL A 243 4.90 -3.00 -7.51
C VAL A 243 4.03 -1.97 -8.24
N ALA A 244 4.19 -1.80 -9.56
CA ALA A 244 3.34 -0.88 -10.31
C ALA A 244 1.85 -1.29 -10.26
N GLU A 245 1.56 -2.59 -10.34
CA GLU A 245 0.21 -3.11 -10.15
C GLU A 245 -0.29 -2.98 -8.70
N ALA A 246 0.59 -3.18 -7.71
CA ALA A 246 0.26 -3.01 -6.31
C ALA A 246 -0.17 -1.57 -5.99
N ILE A 247 0.60 -0.59 -6.46
CA ILE A 247 0.29 0.85 -6.31
C ILE A 247 -1.03 1.19 -7.03
N LYS A 248 -1.25 0.64 -8.23
CA LYS A 248 -2.51 0.82 -8.96
C LYS A 248 -3.70 0.28 -8.18
N ILE A 249 -3.59 -0.92 -7.60
CA ILE A 249 -4.66 -1.51 -6.78
C ILE A 249 -4.91 -0.66 -5.53
N LEU A 250 -3.84 -0.25 -4.84
CA LEU A 250 -3.97 0.60 -3.65
C LEU A 250 -4.73 1.89 -3.96
N ARG A 251 -4.42 2.54 -5.10
CA ARG A 251 -5.15 3.72 -5.55
C ARG A 251 -6.62 3.43 -5.83
N LEU A 252 -6.94 2.34 -6.53
CA LEU A 252 -8.33 1.95 -6.79
C LEU A 252 -9.14 1.82 -5.50
N TYR A 253 -8.55 1.31 -4.42
CA TYR A 253 -9.20 1.23 -3.11
C TYR A 253 -9.22 2.54 -2.32
N GLY A 254 -8.33 3.49 -2.64
CA GLY A 254 -8.25 4.80 -1.98
C GLY A 254 -9.17 5.87 -2.58
N TYR A 255 -9.73 5.63 -3.77
CA TYR A 255 -10.66 6.55 -4.44
C TYR A 255 -12.09 6.42 -3.91
N PRO A 256 -12.88 7.52 -3.92
CA PRO A 256 -14.30 7.49 -3.55
C PRO A 256 -15.08 6.48 -4.40
N ASP A 257 -16.12 5.89 -3.80
CA ASP A 257 -17.01 4.90 -4.44
C ASP A 257 -17.55 5.36 -5.82
N SER A 258 -17.65 6.68 -6.04
CA SER A 258 -18.02 7.27 -7.32
C SER A 258 -16.99 7.03 -8.43
N VAL A 259 -15.70 7.16 -8.12
CA VAL A 259 -14.59 6.93 -9.06
C VAL A 259 -14.35 5.45 -9.27
N VAL A 260 -14.53 4.63 -8.23
CA VAL A 260 -14.46 3.16 -8.33
C VAL A 260 -15.59 2.62 -9.22
N LYS A 261 -16.82 3.09 -9.02
CA LYS A 261 -17.97 2.74 -9.89
C LYS A 261 -17.74 3.14 -11.35
N GLU A 262 -17.15 4.30 -11.59
CA GLU A 262 -16.85 4.75 -12.97
C GLU A 262 -15.72 3.93 -13.60
N ALA A 263 -14.69 3.58 -12.82
CA ALA A 263 -13.62 2.69 -13.27
C ALA A 263 -14.12 1.26 -13.56
N GLU A 264 -15.05 0.73 -12.76
CA GLU A 264 -15.74 -0.54 -13.04
C GLU A 264 -16.61 -0.46 -14.29
N ARG A 265 -17.33 0.65 -14.50
CA ARG A 265 -18.06 0.90 -15.75
C ARG A 265 -17.16 0.85 -16.97
N ILE A 266 -16.03 1.54 -16.92
CA ILE A 266 -15.04 1.60 -18.02
C ILE A 266 -14.40 0.22 -18.24
N LYS A 267 -14.09 -0.52 -17.16
CA LYS A 267 -13.57 -1.88 -17.24
C LYS A 267 -14.58 -2.83 -17.89
N ASN A 268 -15.84 -2.76 -17.51
CA ASN A 268 -16.91 -3.60 -18.06
C ASN A 268 -17.24 -3.25 -19.51
N GLN A 269 -17.17 -1.97 -19.90
CA GLN A 269 -17.27 -1.56 -21.30
C GLN A 269 -16.11 -2.07 -22.15
N SER A 270 -14.90 -2.14 -21.60
CA SER A 270 -13.72 -2.67 -22.32
C SER A 270 -13.65 -4.19 -22.44
N LEU A 271 -14.57 -4.93 -21.79
CA LEU A 271 -14.70 -6.39 -21.89
C LEU A 271 -15.85 -6.81 -22.81
N CYS A 272 -16.70 -5.87 -23.22
CA CYS A 272 -17.80 -6.07 -24.18
C CYS A 272 -17.45 -5.60 -25.61
N GLN A 273 -16.20 -5.21 -25.85
CA GLN A 273 -15.61 -4.98 -27.17
C GLN A 273 -14.53 -6.03 -27.43
#